data_AF-A0AA96Q783-F1
#
_entry.id   AF-A0AA96Q783-F1
#
_cell.length_a   1.000
_cell.length_b   1.000
_cell.length_c   1.000
_cell.angle_alpha   90.00
_cell.angle_beta   90.00
_cell.angle_gamma   90.00
#
_symmetry.space_group_name_H-M   'P 1'
#
loop_
_entity.id
_entity.type
_entity.pdbx_description
1 polymer ?
#
loop_
_entity_poly.entity_id
_entity_poly.type
_entity_poly.pdbx_seq_one_letter_code
_entity_poly.pdbx_strand_id
1 'polypeptide(L)'
;MKNEVYRRGHKASYTDRPLTMQEQKFAEEHHDLIYRYMRKHQLYDDEWYNCLSYPYLQAVKKYHEYEYLQTLKFEQICYRTLDSARSNYFRAMNRKMRKPEGGLFSYDTMISDNDNSTMECFLRDTHVDIENEIAFKEMFREFYEKCIYCESDSWGDSHINGYLKCELDLLLEGCTRIQANKRTEKVFPYGYTVDDLDDDIKEFRRIFRQVFGI
;
A
#
# COMPACT_ATOMS: atom_id res chain seq x y z
N MET A 1 -10.39 -32.53 -40.23
CA MET A 1 -10.17 -31.66 -39.06
C MET A 1 -8.71 -31.23 -39.04
N LYS A 2 -8.43 -29.92 -39.24
CA LYS A 2 -7.06 -29.41 -39.13
C LYS A 2 -6.64 -29.46 -37.65
N ASN A 3 -5.68 -30.31 -37.32
CA ASN A 3 -5.07 -30.37 -35.98
C ASN A 3 -4.14 -29.17 -35.80
N GLU A 4 -4.71 -28.01 -35.48
CA GLU A 4 -3.93 -26.85 -35.06
C GLU A 4 -3.47 -27.05 -33.61
N VAL A 5 -2.15 -27.20 -33.43
CA VAL A 5 -1.53 -27.30 -32.10
C VAL A 5 -1.56 -25.92 -31.46
N TYR A 6 -2.50 -25.68 -30.55
CA TYR A 6 -2.59 -24.43 -29.79
C TYR A 6 -1.37 -24.30 -28.85
N ARG A 7 -0.44 -23.39 -29.17
CA ARG A 7 0.66 -22.99 -28.30
C ARG A 7 0.28 -21.73 -27.52
N ARG A 8 0.65 -21.64 -26.23
CA ARG A 8 0.47 -20.41 -25.43
C ARG A 8 1.11 -19.23 -26.15
N GLY A 9 0.34 -18.16 -26.39
CA GLY A 9 0.80 -16.96 -27.09
C GLY A 9 0.54 -16.95 -28.60
N HIS A 10 0.04 -18.04 -29.20
CA HIS A 10 -0.40 -18.01 -30.59
C HIS A 10 -1.78 -17.34 -30.71
N LYS A 11 -1.87 -16.31 -31.54
CA LYS A 11 -3.09 -15.56 -31.79
C LYS A 11 -3.92 -16.30 -32.84
N ALA A 12 -5.24 -16.34 -32.70
CA ALA A 12 -6.10 -17.05 -33.65
C ALA A 12 -6.16 -16.32 -35.01
N SER A 13 -6.24 -17.09 -36.11
CA SER A 13 -6.26 -16.61 -37.51
C SER A 13 -7.26 -15.47 -37.74
N TYR A 14 -8.45 -15.58 -37.16
CA TYR A 14 -9.57 -14.66 -37.38
C TYR A 14 -9.40 -13.30 -36.68
N THR A 15 -8.47 -13.16 -35.76
CA THR A 15 -8.43 -11.98 -34.90
C THR A 15 -8.06 -10.69 -35.64
N ASP A 16 -7.12 -10.78 -36.59
CA ASP A 16 -6.53 -9.63 -37.30
C ASP A 16 -7.13 -9.35 -38.69
N ARG A 17 -7.93 -10.27 -39.23
CA ARG A 17 -8.61 -10.04 -40.52
C ARG A 17 -9.82 -9.10 -40.37
N PRO A 18 -10.18 -8.32 -41.40
CA PRO A 18 -11.46 -7.60 -41.41
C PRO A 18 -12.65 -8.57 -41.37
N LEU A 19 -13.82 -8.06 -40.98
CA LEU A 19 -15.07 -8.84 -41.02
C LEU A 19 -15.50 -9.07 -42.48
N THR A 20 -15.95 -10.28 -42.78
CA THR A 20 -16.63 -10.58 -44.05
C THR A 20 -18.03 -9.97 -44.08
N MET A 21 -18.64 -9.82 -45.26
CA MET A 21 -20.02 -9.28 -45.37
C MET A 21 -21.04 -10.09 -44.57
N GLN A 22 -20.88 -11.41 -44.51
CA GLN A 22 -21.74 -12.30 -43.73
C GLN A 22 -21.60 -12.04 -42.22
N GLU A 23 -20.36 -11.91 -41.74
CA GLU A 23 -20.09 -11.60 -40.33
C GLU A 23 -20.59 -10.20 -39.94
N GLN A 24 -20.49 -9.22 -40.84
CA GLN A 24 -21.01 -7.87 -40.61
C GLN A 24 -22.52 -7.88 -40.42
N LYS A 25 -23.26 -8.50 -41.35
CA LYS A 25 -24.71 -8.60 -41.25
C LYS A 25 -25.14 -9.35 -39.99
N PHE A 26 -24.45 -10.45 -39.67
CA PHE A 26 -24.72 -11.22 -38.46
C PHE A 26 -24.48 -10.39 -37.18
N ALA A 27 -23.40 -9.59 -37.17
CA ALA A 27 -23.07 -8.71 -36.06
C ALA A 27 -24.10 -7.59 -35.88
N GLU A 28 -24.66 -7.05 -36.96
CA GLU A 28 -25.73 -6.06 -36.89
C GLU A 28 -27.02 -6.66 -36.32
N GLU A 29 -27.40 -7.86 -36.77
CA GLU A 29 -28.62 -8.56 -36.34
C GLU A 29 -28.59 -8.94 -34.84
N HIS A 30 -27.43 -9.30 -34.30
CA HIS A 30 -27.26 -9.78 -32.92
C HIS A 30 -26.59 -8.76 -32.01
N HIS A 31 -26.57 -7.48 -32.40
CA HIS A 31 -25.88 -6.43 -31.65
C HIS A 31 -26.52 -6.17 -30.28
N ASP A 32 -27.82 -6.46 -30.14
CA ASP A 32 -28.61 -6.34 -28.92
C ASP A 32 -28.03 -7.15 -27.74
N LEU A 33 -27.28 -8.22 -28.03
CA LEU A 33 -26.64 -9.07 -27.04
C LEU A 33 -25.65 -8.32 -26.15
N ILE A 34 -24.96 -7.29 -26.66
CA ILE A 34 -24.05 -6.47 -25.86
C ILE A 34 -24.85 -5.76 -24.76
N TYR A 35 -25.95 -5.11 -25.13
CA TYR A 35 -26.80 -4.39 -24.18
C TYR A 35 -27.47 -5.34 -23.18
N ARG A 36 -27.92 -6.53 -23.62
CA ARG A 36 -28.45 -7.56 -22.72
C ARG A 36 -27.41 -8.02 -21.70
N TYR A 37 -26.17 -8.22 -22.14
CA TYR A 37 -25.05 -8.59 -21.27
C TYR A 37 -24.73 -7.47 -20.27
N MET A 38 -24.65 -6.21 -20.73
CA MET A 38 -24.38 -5.05 -19.88
C MET A 38 -25.45 -4.89 -18.79
N ARG A 39 -26.73 -4.98 -19.15
CA ARG A 39 -27.85 -4.92 -18.18
C ARG A 39 -27.75 -6.04 -17.14
N LYS A 40 -27.43 -7.26 -17.58
CA LYS A 40 -27.29 -8.42 -16.67
C LYS A 40 -26.16 -8.24 -15.65
N HIS A 41 -25.10 -7.53 -16.02
CA HIS A 41 -23.92 -7.34 -15.17
C HIS A 41 -23.82 -5.93 -14.55
N GLN A 42 -24.89 -5.13 -14.63
CA GLN A 42 -24.95 -3.77 -14.08
C GLN A 42 -23.82 -2.86 -14.58
N LEU A 43 -23.43 -3.03 -15.84
CA LEU A 43 -22.39 -2.26 -16.51
C LEU A 43 -23.05 -1.06 -17.22
N TYR A 44 -23.38 -0.01 -16.46
CA TYR A 44 -24.14 1.14 -16.96
C TYR A 44 -23.29 2.26 -17.56
N ASP A 45 -21.98 2.15 -17.51
CA ASP A 45 -21.05 3.14 -18.09
C ASP A 45 -20.96 2.97 -19.61
N ASP A 46 -21.00 4.08 -20.36
CA ASP A 46 -20.76 4.11 -21.81
C ASP A 46 -19.36 3.57 -22.15
N GLU A 47 -18.40 3.67 -21.23
CA GLU A 47 -17.06 3.06 -21.38
C GLU A 47 -17.11 1.54 -21.54
N TRP A 48 -18.09 0.87 -20.90
CA TRP A 48 -18.21 -0.59 -21.00
C TRP A 48 -18.65 -1.03 -22.40
N TYR A 49 -19.48 -0.24 -23.08
CA TYR A 49 -19.84 -0.55 -24.46
C TYR A 49 -18.61 -0.56 -25.37
N ASN A 50 -17.75 0.45 -25.24
CA ASN A 50 -16.50 0.52 -25.99
C ASN A 50 -15.58 -0.66 -25.66
N CYS A 51 -15.44 -1.00 -24.38
CA CYS A 51 -14.65 -2.14 -23.92
C CYS A 51 -15.15 -3.49 -24.48
N LEU A 52 -16.47 -3.65 -24.63
CA LEU A 52 -17.10 -4.90 -25.04
C LEU A 52 -17.36 -5.02 -26.55
N SER A 53 -17.36 -3.90 -27.29
CA SER A 53 -17.59 -3.88 -28.75
C SER A 53 -16.57 -4.71 -29.53
N TYR A 54 -15.29 -4.56 -29.23
CA TYR A 54 -14.23 -5.33 -29.89
C TYR A 54 -14.30 -6.83 -29.53
N PRO A 55 -14.40 -7.24 -28.24
CA PRO A 55 -14.64 -8.64 -27.87
C PRO A 55 -15.89 -9.25 -28.51
N TYR A 56 -16.96 -8.48 -28.69
CA TYR A 56 -18.16 -8.92 -29.39
C TYR A 56 -17.87 -9.29 -30.85
N LEU A 57 -17.19 -8.41 -31.60
CA LEU A 57 -16.81 -8.70 -32.98
C LEU A 57 -15.88 -9.91 -33.07
N GLN A 58 -14.99 -10.09 -32.09
CA GLN A 58 -14.15 -11.29 -32.00
C GLN A 58 -14.98 -12.56 -31.76
N ALA A 59 -16.07 -12.48 -30.99
CA ALA A 59 -17.00 -13.59 -30.81
C ALA A 59 -17.72 -13.96 -32.10
N VAL A 60 -18.15 -12.97 -32.89
CA VAL A 60 -18.78 -13.19 -34.21
C VAL A 60 -17.82 -13.92 -35.14
N LYS A 61 -16.59 -13.43 -35.27
CA LYS A 61 -15.55 -14.07 -36.10
C LYS A 61 -15.24 -15.50 -35.63
N LYS A 62 -15.09 -15.68 -34.32
CA LYS A 62 -14.85 -17.00 -33.71
C LYS A 62 -15.98 -17.99 -34.01
N TYR A 63 -17.23 -17.53 -34.01
CA TYR A 63 -18.40 -18.36 -34.29
C TYR A 63 -18.43 -18.83 -35.75
N HIS A 64 -18.03 -17.97 -36.69
CA HIS A 64 -17.99 -18.29 -38.11
C HIS A 64 -16.77 -19.14 -38.51
N GLU A 65 -15.61 -18.94 -37.86
CA GLU A 65 -14.38 -19.69 -38.15
C GLU A 65 -14.48 -21.17 -37.73
N TYR A 66 -15.11 -21.43 -36.57
CA TYR A 66 -15.15 -22.76 -35.99
C TYR A 66 -16.53 -23.41 -36.14
N GLU A 67 -16.68 -24.26 -37.15
CA GLU A 67 -17.94 -24.98 -37.45
C GLU A 67 -18.52 -25.72 -36.22
N TYR A 68 -17.66 -26.31 -35.38
CA TYR A 68 -18.11 -27.03 -34.18
C TYR A 68 -18.79 -26.10 -33.15
N LEU A 69 -18.47 -24.79 -33.14
CA LEU A 69 -19.13 -23.82 -32.26
C LEU A 69 -20.53 -23.44 -32.75
N GLN A 70 -20.83 -23.66 -34.03
CA GLN A 70 -22.15 -23.39 -34.61
C GLN A 70 -23.23 -24.36 -34.11
N THR A 71 -22.81 -25.47 -33.49
CA THR A 71 -23.72 -26.37 -32.75
C THR A 71 -24.33 -25.73 -31.49
N LEU A 72 -23.69 -24.67 -30.97
CA LEU A 72 -24.14 -23.93 -29.80
C LEU A 72 -24.84 -22.63 -30.21
N LYS A 73 -25.65 -22.08 -29.29
CA LYS A 73 -26.26 -20.77 -29.50
C LYS A 73 -25.18 -19.69 -29.48
N PHE A 74 -25.22 -18.78 -30.44
CA PHE A 74 -24.27 -17.67 -30.50
C PHE A 74 -24.21 -16.87 -29.19
N GLU A 75 -25.34 -16.63 -28.52
CA GLU A 75 -25.41 -15.95 -27.22
C GLU A 75 -24.44 -16.56 -26.18
N GLN A 76 -24.32 -17.89 -26.14
CA GLN A 76 -23.42 -18.57 -25.19
C GLN A 76 -21.95 -18.31 -25.51
N ILE A 77 -21.59 -18.31 -26.80
CA ILE A 77 -20.22 -18.04 -27.26
C ILE A 77 -19.86 -16.58 -27.03
N CYS A 78 -20.81 -15.68 -27.34
CA CYS A 78 -20.69 -14.25 -27.08
C CYS A 78 -20.43 -13.98 -25.60
N TYR A 79 -21.31 -14.45 -24.69
CA TYR A 79 -21.16 -14.18 -23.26
C TYR A 79 -19.86 -14.72 -22.69
N ARG A 80 -19.41 -15.92 -23.10
CA ARG A 80 -18.10 -16.44 -22.67
C ARG A 80 -16.93 -15.56 -23.11
N THR A 81 -17.03 -14.96 -24.30
CA THR A 81 -16.02 -14.05 -24.82
C THR A 81 -16.04 -12.72 -24.08
N LEU A 82 -17.23 -12.17 -23.81
CA LEU A 82 -17.41 -10.96 -23.01
C LEU A 82 -16.96 -11.14 -21.56
N ASP A 83 -17.26 -12.28 -20.92
CA ASP A 83 -16.77 -12.62 -19.58
C ASP A 83 -15.25 -12.64 -19.50
N SER A 84 -14.60 -13.19 -20.53
CA SER A 84 -13.15 -13.21 -20.63
C SER A 84 -12.58 -11.79 -20.72
N ALA A 85 -13.20 -10.93 -21.55
CA ALA A 85 -12.80 -9.53 -21.68
C ALA A 85 -12.98 -8.75 -20.38
N ARG A 86 -14.15 -8.88 -19.73
CA ARG A 86 -14.44 -8.27 -18.43
C ARG A 86 -13.48 -8.73 -17.34
N SER A 87 -13.21 -10.03 -17.26
CA SER A 87 -12.24 -10.57 -16.30
C SER A 87 -10.83 -10.02 -16.55
N ASN A 88 -10.41 -9.93 -17.81
CA ASN A 88 -9.13 -9.35 -18.18
C ASN A 88 -9.05 -7.85 -17.84
N TYR A 89 -10.13 -7.09 -18.02
CA TYR A 89 -10.22 -5.69 -17.59
C TYR A 89 -9.99 -5.57 -16.08
N PHE A 90 -10.73 -6.32 -15.26
CA PHE A 90 -10.54 -6.28 -13.81
C PHE A 90 -9.15 -6.76 -13.37
N ARG A 91 -8.58 -7.78 -14.02
CA ARG A 91 -7.20 -8.22 -13.77
C ARG A 91 -6.17 -7.16 -14.14
N ALA A 92 -6.39 -6.43 -15.23
CA ALA A 92 -5.52 -5.33 -15.64
C ALA A 92 -5.61 -4.16 -14.65
N MET A 93 -6.82 -3.81 -14.22
CA MET A 93 -7.08 -2.77 -13.23
C MET A 93 -6.49 -3.11 -11.85
N ASN A 94 -6.57 -4.37 -11.43
CA ASN A 94 -6.07 -4.84 -10.14
C ASN A 94 -4.60 -5.33 -10.18
N ARG A 95 -3.88 -5.12 -11.28
CA ARG A 95 -2.44 -5.46 -11.33
C ARG A 95 -1.67 -4.49 -10.41
N LYS A 96 -0.70 -5.00 -9.63
CA LYS A 96 0.06 -4.22 -8.60
C LYS A 96 0.59 -2.86 -9.08
N MET A 97 0.97 -2.73 -10.35
CA MET A 97 1.41 -1.46 -10.95
C MET A 97 0.31 -0.38 -11.05
N ARG A 98 -0.98 -0.76 -11.03
CA ARG A 98 -2.14 0.14 -11.06
C ARG A 98 -2.85 0.26 -9.70
N LYS A 99 -2.60 -0.66 -8.79
CA LYS A 99 -3.02 -0.62 -7.38
C LYS A 99 -1.84 -1.01 -6.50
N PRO A 100 -0.99 -0.05 -6.09
CA PRO A 100 0.07 -0.33 -5.15
C PRO A 100 -0.54 -0.78 -3.82
N GLU A 101 0.22 -1.52 -3.01
CA GLU A 101 -0.26 -2.08 -1.75
C GLU A 101 -0.72 -0.99 -0.76
N GLY A 102 -0.17 0.22 -0.89
CA GLY A 102 -0.60 1.40 -0.13
C GLY A 102 -1.92 2.05 -0.58
N GLY A 103 -2.57 1.57 -1.65
CA GLY A 103 -3.81 2.19 -2.17
C GLY A 103 -3.56 3.39 -3.10
N LEU A 104 -4.64 4.00 -3.60
CA LEU A 104 -4.60 5.17 -4.48
C LEU A 104 -5.11 6.40 -3.71
N PHE A 105 -4.28 7.43 -3.58
CA PHE A 105 -4.64 8.68 -2.90
C PHE A 105 -4.75 9.83 -3.91
N SER A 106 -5.83 10.60 -3.83
CA SER A 106 -5.94 11.90 -4.52
C SER A 106 -5.37 13.00 -3.63
N TYR A 107 -4.68 13.97 -4.23
CA TYR A 107 -4.24 15.20 -3.54
C TYR A 107 -5.40 15.95 -2.90
N ASP A 108 -6.61 15.83 -3.46
CA ASP A 108 -7.81 16.51 -3.00
C ASP A 108 -8.54 15.76 -1.87
N THR A 109 -8.02 14.62 -1.42
CA THR A 109 -8.63 13.88 -0.30
C THR A 109 -8.29 14.64 0.99
N MET A 110 -9.23 15.46 1.47
CA MET A 110 -9.10 16.16 2.75
C MET A 110 -8.87 15.11 3.85
N ILE A 111 -7.64 15.06 4.37
CA ILE A 111 -7.32 14.28 5.56
C ILE A 111 -8.13 14.92 6.69
N SER A 112 -9.22 14.27 7.12
CA SER A 112 -9.90 14.70 8.32
C SER A 112 -8.98 14.45 9.51
N ASP A 113 -8.65 15.49 10.26
CA ASP A 113 -7.75 15.47 11.44
C ASP A 113 -8.15 14.47 12.55
N ASN A 114 -9.26 13.76 12.38
CA ASN A 114 -9.83 12.85 13.37
C ASN A 114 -9.48 11.37 13.15
N ASP A 115 -8.91 11.01 12.00
CA ASP A 115 -8.46 9.64 11.75
C ASP A 115 -6.94 9.59 11.90
N ASN A 116 -6.48 8.93 12.97
CA ASN A 116 -5.08 8.61 13.27
C ASN A 116 -4.40 7.70 12.20
N SER A 117 -5.00 7.56 11.02
CA SER A 117 -4.38 6.94 9.84
C SER A 117 -3.68 8.03 9.03
N THR A 118 -2.73 8.70 9.67
CA THR A 118 -1.85 9.67 9.03
C THR A 118 -1.15 8.99 7.84
N MET A 119 -1.03 9.71 6.74
CA MET A 119 -0.28 9.34 5.52
C MET A 119 1.04 8.59 5.80
N GLU A 120 1.70 8.90 6.92
CA GLU A 120 2.91 8.24 7.41
C GLU A 120 2.79 6.72 7.59
N CYS A 121 1.62 6.20 8.00
CA CYS A 121 1.43 4.75 8.19
C CYS A 121 1.54 3.96 6.87
N PHE A 122 1.22 4.59 5.73
CA PHE A 122 1.25 3.95 4.40
C PHE A 122 2.51 4.28 3.59
N LEU A 123 3.25 5.35 3.98
CA LEU A 123 4.58 5.67 3.45
C LEU A 123 5.71 4.94 4.19
N ARG A 124 5.38 4.21 5.27
CA ARG A 124 6.33 3.38 6.00
C ARG A 124 6.87 2.28 5.07
N ASP A 125 8.19 2.19 4.99
CA ASP A 125 8.86 1.21 4.16
C ASP A 125 8.51 -0.21 4.63
N THR A 126 7.74 -0.94 3.81
CA THR A 126 7.32 -2.32 4.06
C THR A 126 8.49 -3.31 4.20
N HIS A 127 9.71 -2.88 3.89
CA HIS A 127 10.93 -3.67 4.05
C HIS A 127 11.61 -3.54 5.41
N VAL A 128 11.15 -2.62 6.28
CA VAL A 128 11.62 -2.54 7.66
C VAL A 128 10.87 -3.57 8.47
N ASP A 129 11.60 -4.43 9.17
CA ASP A 129 11.03 -5.39 10.11
C ASP A 129 10.25 -4.63 11.19
N ILE A 130 8.93 -4.63 11.04
CA ILE A 130 7.99 -3.90 11.90
C ILE A 130 8.17 -4.35 13.35
N GLU A 131 8.51 -5.61 13.58
CA GLU A 131 8.75 -6.15 14.92
C GLU A 131 10.00 -5.52 15.53
N ASN A 132 11.07 -5.36 14.76
CA ASN A 132 12.28 -4.68 15.23
C ASN A 132 12.07 -3.18 15.43
N GLU A 133 11.29 -2.51 14.58
CA GLU A 133 11.01 -1.08 14.75
C GLU A 133 10.15 -0.82 15.99
N ILE A 134 9.10 -1.63 16.19
CA ILE A 134 8.26 -1.56 17.38
C ILE A 134 9.08 -1.92 18.62
N ALA A 135 9.84 -3.02 18.59
CA ALA A 135 10.71 -3.40 19.70
C ALA A 135 11.72 -2.29 20.03
N PHE A 136 12.35 -1.68 19.02
CA PHE A 136 13.28 -0.58 19.24
C PHE A 136 12.60 0.64 19.85
N LYS A 137 11.41 1.01 19.36
CA LYS A 137 10.63 2.12 19.91
C LYS A 137 10.23 1.88 21.36
N GLU A 138 9.79 0.67 21.68
CA GLU A 138 9.41 0.26 23.04
C GLU A 138 10.63 0.23 23.98
N MET A 139 11.76 -0.35 23.54
CA MET A 139 13.02 -0.36 24.29
C MET A 139 13.54 1.08 24.51
N PHE A 140 13.47 1.94 23.50
CA PHE A 140 13.88 3.33 23.64
C PHE A 140 13.00 4.10 24.62
N ARG A 141 11.67 3.85 24.61
CA ARG A 141 10.76 4.44 25.60
C ARG A 141 11.13 3.99 27.02
N GLU A 142 11.39 2.70 27.22
CA GLU A 142 11.80 2.16 28.52
C GLU A 142 13.13 2.76 29.00
N PHE A 143 14.10 2.88 28.09
CA PHE A 143 15.38 3.55 28.36
C PHE A 143 15.17 5.01 28.80
N TYR A 144 14.41 5.77 28.01
CA TYR A 144 14.16 7.18 28.26
C TYR A 144 13.46 7.40 29.60
N GLU A 145 12.43 6.60 29.90
CA GLU A 145 11.72 6.66 31.17
C GLU A 145 12.66 6.36 32.35
N LYS A 146 13.44 5.28 32.29
CA LYS A 146 14.38 4.92 33.36
C LYS A 146 15.46 5.99 33.61
N CYS A 147 15.85 6.73 32.58
CA CYS A 147 16.84 7.80 32.72
C CYS A 147 16.28 9.07 33.39
N ILE A 148 14.98 9.35 33.24
CA ILE A 148 14.38 10.59 33.74
C ILE A 148 13.57 10.40 35.03
N TYR A 149 13.14 9.18 35.34
CA TYR A 149 12.32 8.91 36.53
C TYR A 149 13.17 8.69 37.77
N CYS A 150 12.78 9.34 38.88
CA CYS A 150 13.33 9.08 40.19
C CYS A 150 12.32 8.28 41.02
N GLU A 151 12.72 7.10 41.53
CA GLU A 151 11.81 6.19 42.24
C GLU A 151 11.43 6.67 43.65
N SER A 152 12.26 7.53 44.28
CA SER A 152 11.95 8.14 45.58
C SER A 152 12.84 9.35 45.85
N ASP A 153 12.26 10.53 45.99
CA ASP A 153 12.95 11.64 46.64
C ASP A 153 12.90 11.52 48.18
N SER A 154 13.45 12.49 48.91
CA SER A 154 13.44 12.49 50.38
C SER A 154 12.03 12.50 51.00
N TRP A 155 10.97 12.67 50.20
CA TRP A 155 9.57 12.68 50.62
C TRP A 155 8.77 11.48 50.10
N GLY A 156 9.40 10.59 49.32
CA GLY A 156 8.81 9.34 48.85
C GLY A 156 7.94 9.48 47.60
N ASP A 157 8.01 10.61 46.89
CA ASP A 157 7.22 10.85 45.68
C ASP A 157 8.03 10.52 44.42
N SER A 158 7.42 9.73 43.52
CA SER A 158 7.98 9.45 42.20
C SER A 158 7.70 10.62 41.27
N HIS A 159 8.74 11.25 40.73
CA HIS A 159 8.61 12.38 39.81
C HIS A 159 9.63 12.33 38.67
N ILE A 160 9.33 13.07 37.59
CA ILE A 160 10.24 13.25 36.46
C ILE A 160 11.32 14.25 36.88
N ASN A 161 12.57 13.82 36.83
CA ASN A 161 13.71 14.71 37.03
C ASN A 161 13.87 15.60 35.77
N GLY A 162 13.38 16.83 35.88
CA GLY A 162 13.42 17.81 34.78
C GLY A 162 14.83 18.19 34.35
N TYR A 163 15.83 18.00 35.21
CA TYR A 163 17.24 18.22 34.91
C TYR A 163 17.80 17.10 34.01
N LEU A 164 17.68 15.84 34.46
CA LEU A 164 18.12 14.67 33.68
C LEU A 164 17.42 14.60 32.32
N LYS A 165 16.14 14.97 32.28
CA LYS A 165 15.38 15.09 31.04
C LYS A 165 16.02 16.10 30.08
N CYS A 166 16.36 17.29 30.57
CA CYS A 166 16.97 18.34 29.76
C CYS A 166 18.35 17.93 29.23
N GLU A 167 19.18 17.29 30.04
CA GLU A 167 20.47 16.77 29.61
C GLU A 167 20.34 15.67 28.56
N LEU A 168 19.47 14.69 28.81
CA LEU A 168 19.24 13.58 27.89
C LEU A 168 18.71 14.06 26.54
N ASP A 169 17.74 14.99 26.53
CA ASP A 169 17.21 15.59 25.31
C ASP A 169 18.32 16.27 24.49
N LEU A 170 19.17 17.07 25.14
CA LEU A 170 20.29 17.75 24.47
C LEU A 170 21.32 16.77 23.90
N LEU A 171 21.59 15.67 24.61
CA LEU A 171 22.50 14.62 24.13
C LEU A 171 21.91 13.85 22.95
N LEU A 172 20.61 13.56 22.97
CA LEU A 172 19.89 12.90 21.87
C LEU A 172 19.78 13.79 20.62
N GLU A 173 19.69 15.12 20.79
CA GLU A 173 19.79 16.11 19.71
C GLU A 173 21.19 16.21 19.08
N GLY A 174 22.20 15.54 19.67
CA GLY A 174 23.58 15.52 19.18
C GLY A 174 24.45 16.67 19.69
N CYS A 175 24.06 17.35 20.79
CA CYS A 175 24.91 18.35 21.41
C CYS A 175 26.17 17.72 22.02
N THR A 176 27.29 18.43 21.93
CA THR A 176 28.51 18.02 22.66
C THR A 176 28.36 18.25 24.16
N ARG A 177 29.10 17.52 24.99
CA ARG A 177 29.04 17.64 26.47
C ARG A 177 29.16 19.07 26.98
N ILE A 178 30.10 19.84 26.41
CA ILE A 178 30.34 21.24 26.78
C ILE A 178 29.14 22.12 26.40
N GLN A 179 28.47 21.84 25.28
CA GLN A 179 27.29 22.56 24.85
C GLN A 179 26.06 22.20 25.67
N ALA A 180 25.91 20.92 26.02
CA ALA A 180 24.84 20.43 26.89
C ALA A 180 24.92 21.10 28.27
N ASN A 181 26.07 21.02 28.94
CA ASN A 181 26.28 21.65 30.26
C ASN A 181 25.99 23.16 30.26
N LYS A 182 26.50 23.89 29.26
CA LYS A 182 26.24 25.34 29.15
C LYS A 182 24.78 25.69 28.89
N ARG A 183 23.99 24.77 28.30
CA ARG A 183 22.57 24.98 28.04
C ARG A 183 21.74 24.59 29.26
N THR A 184 22.09 23.51 29.95
CA THR A 184 21.43 23.10 31.20
C THR A 184 21.68 24.10 32.33
N GLU A 185 22.89 24.61 32.50
CA GLU A 185 23.22 25.68 33.48
C GLU A 185 22.39 26.96 33.28
N LYS A 186 22.01 27.28 32.03
CA LYS A 186 21.16 28.44 31.74
C LYS A 186 19.72 28.24 32.17
N VAL A 187 19.23 27.00 32.15
CA VAL A 187 17.87 26.63 32.54
C VAL A 187 17.80 26.37 34.04
N PHE A 188 18.88 25.83 34.63
CA PHE A 188 18.99 25.45 36.04
C PHE A 188 20.25 26.09 36.68
N PRO A 189 20.16 27.34 37.18
CA PRO A 189 21.32 28.14 37.57
C PRO A 189 21.97 27.78 38.93
N TYR A 190 21.60 26.66 39.57
CA TYR A 190 22.13 26.29 40.89
C TYR A 190 22.73 24.87 40.87
N GLY A 191 24.04 24.79 41.08
CA GLY A 191 24.65 23.69 41.84
C GLY A 191 25.38 22.58 41.09
N TYR A 192 25.55 22.65 39.77
CA TYR A 192 26.09 21.50 39.01
C TYR A 192 27.22 21.90 38.08
N THR A 193 28.16 20.98 37.94
CA THR A 193 29.43 21.08 37.22
C THR A 193 29.45 20.09 36.06
N VAL A 194 30.44 20.23 35.18
CA VAL A 194 30.67 19.26 34.09
C VAL A 194 30.85 17.82 34.62
N ASP A 195 31.33 17.68 35.85
CA ASP A 195 31.52 16.38 36.50
C ASP A 195 30.18 15.69 36.81
N ASP A 196 29.15 16.46 37.17
CA ASP A 196 27.80 15.94 37.43
C ASP A 196 27.16 15.41 36.13
N LEU A 197 27.29 16.15 35.03
CA LEU A 197 26.87 15.68 33.69
C LEU A 197 27.62 14.41 33.26
N ASP A 198 28.91 14.29 33.59
CA ASP A 198 29.68 13.09 33.26
C ASP A 198 29.23 11.87 34.10
N ASP A 199 28.77 12.07 35.33
CA ASP A 199 28.17 11.02 36.17
C ASP A 199 26.77 10.62 35.65
N ASP A 200 25.95 11.58 35.24
CA ASP A 200 24.65 11.34 34.61
C ASP A 200 24.81 10.57 33.29
N ILE A 201 25.81 10.91 32.47
CA ILE A 201 26.16 10.16 31.25
C ILE A 201 26.57 8.71 31.57
N LYS A 202 27.30 8.46 32.67
CA LYS A 202 27.64 7.09 33.08
C LYS A 202 26.39 6.31 33.42
N GLU A 203 25.45 6.94 34.11
CA GLU A 203 24.20 6.32 34.51
C GLU A 203 23.28 6.05 33.32
N PHE A 204 23.14 7.00 32.39
CA PHE A 204 22.46 6.78 31.12
C PHE A 204 23.07 5.60 30.35
N ARG A 205 24.40 5.50 30.29
CA ARG A 205 25.06 4.35 29.65
C ARG A 205 24.79 3.04 30.37
N ARG A 206 24.71 3.05 31.70
CA ARG A 206 24.36 1.86 32.51
C ARG A 206 22.95 1.38 32.18
N ILE A 207 21.98 2.31 32.17
CA ILE A 207 20.58 2.03 31.86
C ILE A 207 20.44 1.57 30.40
N PHE A 208 21.17 2.20 29.47
CA PHE A 208 21.19 1.79 28.07
C PHE A 208 21.62 0.33 27.91
N ARG A 209 22.71 -0.09 28.56
CA ARG A 209 23.15 -1.49 28.53
C ARG A 209 22.12 -2.43 29.15
N GLN A 210 21.46 -2.01 30.22
CA GLN A 210 20.41 -2.81 30.88
C GLN A 210 19.19 -3.02 29.98
N VAL A 211 18.77 -2.00 29.23
CA VAL A 211 17.56 -2.05 28.40
C VAL A 211 17.82 -2.73 27.06
N PHE A 212 18.97 -2.44 26.42
CA PHE A 212 19.29 -2.98 25.09
C PHE A 212 20.11 -4.28 25.13
N GLY A 213 20.59 -4.72 26.30
CA GLY A 213 21.29 -5.99 26.48
C GLY A 213 22.69 -6.07 25.82
N ILE A 214 23.38 -4.93 25.71
CA ILE A 214 24.70 -4.77 25.04
C ILE A 214 25.82 -4.58 26.07
#